data_AF-A0A821Y654-F1
#
_entry.id   AF-A0A821Y654-F1
#
_cell.length_a   1.000
_cell.length_b   1.000
_cell.length_c   1.000
_cell.angle_alpha   90.00
_cell.angle_beta   90.00
_cell.angle_gamma   90.00
#
_symmetry.space_group_name_H-M   'P 1'
#
loop_
_entity.id
_entity.type
_entity.pdbx_description
1 polymer ?
#
loop_
_entity_poly.entity_id
_entity_poly.type
_entity_poly.pdbx_seq_one_letter_code
_entity_poly.pdbx_strand_id
1 'polypeptide(L)' 'FRTKLRNIGTPQKIRLILEITGNDDDDNDDIKWQLDHIELIDPKTQSHYEFPCHQWIRPSQ' A
#
# COMPACT_ATOMS: atom_id res chain seq x y z
N PHE A 1 5.38 -6.10 -6.40
CA PHE A 1 6.42 -6.81 -5.61
C PHE A 1 5.90 -8.18 -5.18
N ARG A 2 6.72 -9.07 -4.62
CA ARG A 2 6.27 -10.35 -4.06
C ARG A 2 6.79 -10.49 -2.64
N THR A 3 5.95 -10.96 -1.72
CA THR A 3 6.33 -11.25 -0.34
C THR A 3 5.71 -12.55 0.12
N LYS A 4 6.32 -13.23 1.08
CA LYS A 4 5.80 -14.46 1.68
C LYS A 4 5.00 -14.10 2.93
N LEU A 5 3.72 -14.43 2.92
CA LEU A 5 2.85 -14.30 4.07
C LEU A 5 2.58 -15.68 4.67
N ARG A 6 2.35 -15.72 5.99
CA ARG A 6 1.73 -16.89 6.63
C ARG A 6 0.29 -17.06 6.14
N ASN A 7 -0.32 -18.22 6.39
CA ASN A 7 -1.74 -18.39 6.10
C ASN A 7 -2.57 -17.46 6.99
N ILE A 8 -3.23 -16.48 6.38
CA ILE A 8 -4.11 -15.50 7.04
C ILE A 8 -5.59 -15.74 6.71
N GLY A 9 -5.91 -16.81 5.99
CA GLY A 9 -7.25 -17.02 5.43
C GLY A 9 -7.60 -15.95 4.41
N THR A 10 -8.86 -15.52 4.40
CA THR A 10 -9.36 -14.47 3.50
C THR A 10 -8.88 -13.10 3.97
N PRO A 11 -8.06 -12.38 3.17
CA PRO A 11 -7.58 -11.05 3.51
C PRO A 11 -8.75 -10.05 3.53
N GLN A 12 -8.94 -9.35 4.66
CA GLN A 12 -10.04 -8.36 4.80
C GLN A 12 -9.57 -6.91 4.78
N LYS A 13 -8.31 -6.67 5.15
CA LYS A 13 -7.74 -5.32 5.26
C LYS A 13 -6.28 -5.34 4.88
N ILE A 14 -5.85 -4.28 4.20
CA ILE A 14 -4.45 -3.96 3.94
C ILE A 14 -4.17 -2.55 4.47
N ARG A 15 -3.01 -2.36 5.08
CA ARG A 15 -2.56 -1.06 5.57
C ARG A 15 -1.29 -0.71 4.80
N LEU A 16 -1.32 0.43 4.13
CA LEU A 16 -0.14 1.05 3.54
C LEU A 16 0.31 2.22 4.41
N ILE A 17 1.61 2.42 4.48
CA ILE A 17 2.25 3.55 5.16
C ILE A 17 3.25 4.10 4.16
N LEU A 18 3.17 5.41 3.89
CA LEU A 18 4.13 6.11 3.08
C LEU A 18 5.18 6.69 4.03
N GLU A 19 6.44 6.26 3.87
CA GLU A 19 7.58 6.83 4.59
C GLU A 19 8.42 7.64 3.60
N ILE A 20 8.71 8.89 3.92
CA ILE A 20 9.68 9.71 3.19
C ILE A 20 10.98 9.72 3.98
N THR A 21 12.09 9.42 3.32
CA THR A 21 13.42 9.60 3.88
C THR A 21 14.09 10.72 3.09
N GLY A 22 13.97 11.95 3.57
CA GLY A 22 14.54 13.17 3.00
C GLY A 22 14.88 14.14 4.12
N ASN A 23 15.86 15.01 3.92
CA ASN A 23 16.22 16.04 4.89
C ASN A 23 15.04 17.01 5.05
N ASP A 24 14.63 17.33 6.28
CA ASP A 24 13.47 18.17 6.63
C ASP A 24 13.43 19.58 6.00
N ASP A 25 14.47 19.98 5.25
CA ASP A 25 14.69 21.33 4.76
C ASP A 25 14.11 21.64 3.37
N ASP A 26 13.68 20.64 2.59
CA ASP A 26 13.08 20.85 1.27
C ASP A 26 11.63 20.33 1.29
N ASP A 27 10.66 21.23 1.04
CA ASP A 27 9.21 21.05 0.94
C ASP A 27 8.74 19.59 0.71
N ASN A 28 8.65 18.81 1.80
CA ASN A 28 8.09 17.46 1.76
C ASN A 28 6.57 17.46 1.50
N ASP A 29 5.94 18.64 1.44
CA ASP A 29 4.51 18.85 1.20
C ASP A 29 4.07 18.41 -0.21
N ASP A 30 5.00 18.34 -1.17
CA ASP A 30 4.71 17.99 -2.56
C ASP A 30 4.72 16.47 -2.85
N ILE A 31 5.14 15.63 -1.90
CA ILE A 31 5.13 14.18 -2.11
C ILE A 31 3.74 13.63 -1.79
N LYS A 32 2.88 13.68 -2.81
CA LYS A 32 1.50 13.19 -2.79
C LYS A 32 1.36 12.01 -3.75
N TRP A 33 0.96 10.85 -3.23
CA TRP A 33 0.68 9.67 -4.06
C TRP A 33 -0.84 9.48 -4.16
N GLN A 34 -1.38 9.42 -5.37
CA GLN A 34 -2.75 9.01 -5.58
C GLN A 34 -2.78 7.48 -5.70
N LEU A 35 -3.55 6.82 -4.84
CA LEU A 35 -3.69 5.38 -4.86
C LEU A 35 -5.10 5.00 -5.32
N ASP A 36 -5.22 4.36 -6.48
CA ASP A 36 -6.48 3.86 -7.00
C ASP A 36 -6.95 2.62 -6.24
N HIS A 37 -6.18 1.54 -6.30
CA HIS A 37 -6.48 0.28 -5.62
C HIS A 37 -5.20 -0.52 -5.38
N ILE A 38 -5.30 -1.57 -4.54
CA ILE A 38 -4.25 -2.55 -4.34
C ILE A 38 -4.77 -3.91 -4.77
N GLU A 39 -4.02 -4.57 -5.64
CA GLU A 39 -4.27 -5.95 -6.04
C GLU A 39 -3.36 -6.90 -5.25
N LEU A 40 -3.97 -7.90 -4.61
CA LEU A 40 -3.29 -8.99 -3.94
C LEU A 40 -3.61 -10.30 -4.66
N ILE A 41 -2.57 -10.93 -5.20
CA ILE A 41 -2.67 -12.20 -5.91
C ILE A 41 -2.00 -13.27 -5.07
N ASP A 42 -2.71 -14.33 -4.72
CA ASP A 42 -2.12 -15.55 -4.18
C ASP A 42 -1.77 -16.50 -5.35
N PRO A 43 -0.48 -16.64 -5.72
CA PRO A 43 -0.09 -17.46 -6.85
C PRO A 43 -0.32 -18.96 -6.64
N LYS A 44 -0.52 -19.43 -5.39
CA LYS A 44 -0.77 -20.84 -5.11
C LYS A 44 -2.22 -21.23 -5.35
N THR A 45 -3.14 -20.36 -4.93
CA THR A 45 -4.59 -20.59 -5.07
C THR A 45 -5.18 -19.89 -6.28
N GLN A 46 -4.41 -19.03 -6.95
CA GLN A 46 -4.88 -18.11 -7.99
C GLN A 46 -6.02 -17.21 -7.52
N SER A 47 -6.06 -16.90 -6.22
CA SER A 47 -7.05 -15.96 -5.67
C SER A 47 -6.61 -14.53 -5.96
N HIS A 48 -7.56 -13.69 -6.40
CA HIS A 48 -7.37 -12.26 -6.61
C HIS A 48 -8.21 -11.49 -5.60
N TYR A 49 -7.58 -10.58 -4.86
CA TYR A 49 -8.24 -9.69 -3.90
C TYR A 49 -7.94 -8.25 -4.27
N GLU A 50 -8.99 -7.44 -4.40
CA GLU A 50 -8.89 -6.03 -4.75
C GLU A 50 -9.27 -5.16 -3.55
N PHE A 51 -8.44 -4.16 -3.26
CA PHE A 51 -8.67 -3.17 -2.21
C PHE A 51 -8.70 -1.78 -2.83
N PRO A 52 -9.88 -1.28 -3.25
CA PRO A 52 -10.01 0.08 -3.76
C PRO A 52 -9.75 1.10 -2.65
N CYS A 53 -9.02 2.16 -2.99
CA CYS A 53 -8.69 3.26 -2.08
C CYS A 53 -9.18 4.59 -2.65
N HIS A 54 -8.84 4.89 -3.91
CA HIS A 54 -9.16 6.12 -4.64
C HIS A 54 -8.89 7.41 -3.84
N GLN A 55 -7.79 7.42 -3.08
CA GLN A 55 -7.43 8.52 -2.18
C GLN A 55 -5.97 8.92 -2.34
N TRP A 56 -5.70 10.19 -2.03
CA TRP A 56 -4.34 10.70 -1.88
C TRP A 56 -3.79 10.24 -0.54
N ILE A 57 -2.71 9.45 -0.57
CA ILE A 57 -1.97 9.06 0.64
C ILE A 57 -0.91 10.12 0.92
N ARG A 58 -0.78 10.46 2.20
CA ARG A 58 0.25 11.35 2.71
C ARG A 58 1.26 10.56 3.54
N PRO A 59 2.50 11.05 3.64
CA PRO A 59 3.49 10.49 4.53
C PRO A 59 2.95 10.44 5.96
N SER A 60 3.21 9.36 6.69
CA SER A 60 2.94 9.39 8.12
C SER A 60 3.94 10.34 8.79
N GLN A 61 3.42 11.43 9.36
CA GLN A 61 4.16 12.29 10.30
C GLN A 61 4.53 11.51 11.56
#